data_AF-A0A356BGI3-F1
#
_entry.id   AF-A0A356BGI3-F1
#
_cell.length_a   1.000
_cell.length_b   1.000
_cell.length_c   1.000
_cell.angle_alpha   90.00
_cell.angle_beta   90.00
_cell.angle_gamma   90.00
#
_symmetry.space_group_name_H-M   'P 1'
#
loop_
_entity.id
_entity.type
_entity.pdbx_description
1 polymer ?
#
loop_
_entity_poly.entity_id
_entity_poly.type
_entity_poly.pdbx_seq_one_letter_code
_entity_poly.pdbx_strand_id
1 'polypeptide(L)' 'MDALDAEQVIPASNRIRLPFGFAKRHGVLLQQQDHGWQLYIHTATAPAAVLEVRRMLAEPFQI' A
#
# COMPACT_ATOMS: atom_id res chain seq x y z
N MET A 1 25.93 -9.81 29.78
CA MET A 1 25.93 -10.53 28.50
C MET A 1 24.60 -10.20 27.86
N ASP A 2 24.53 -9.01 27.28
CA ASP A 2 23.32 -8.44 26.67
C ASP A 2 22.98 -9.24 25.41
N ALA A 3 21.81 -9.87 25.44
CA ALA A 3 21.23 -10.48 24.26
C ALA A 3 20.65 -9.34 23.42
N LEU A 4 21.33 -9.00 22.32
CA LEU A 4 20.81 -8.10 21.32
C LEU A 4 19.64 -8.81 20.63
N ASP A 5 18.41 -8.40 20.96
CA ASP A 5 17.21 -8.73 20.20
C ASP A 5 17.42 -8.29 18.76
N ALA A 6 17.79 -9.24 17.91
CA ALA A 6 17.85 -9.04 16.48
C ALA A 6 16.41 -8.78 16.03
N GLU A 7 16.07 -7.50 15.86
CA GLU A 7 14.83 -7.06 15.21
C GLU A 7 14.76 -7.76 13.85
N GLN A 8 14.02 -8.87 13.82
CA GLN A 8 13.91 -9.70 12.63
C GLN A 8 13.17 -8.87 11.59
N VAL A 9 13.89 -8.38 10.58
CA VAL A 9 13.30 -7.71 9.43
C VAL A 9 12.49 -8.77 8.67
N ILE A 10 11.22 -8.87 9.02
CA ILE A 10 10.27 -9.74 8.33
C ILE A 10 10.22 -9.23 6.89
N PRO A 11 10.63 -10.03 5.89
CA PRO A 11 10.51 -9.60 4.51
C PRO A 11 9.04 -9.29 4.25
N ALA A 12 8.81 -8.08 3.75
CA ALA A 12 7.53 -7.64 3.24
C ALA A 12 6.88 -8.80 2.45
N SER A 13 5.86 -9.41 3.05
CA SER A 13 5.05 -10.51 2.49
C SER A 13 4.74 -10.25 1.01
N ASN A 14 4.42 -11.31 0.26
CA ASN A 14 3.98 -11.30 -1.16
C ASN A 14 2.69 -10.47 -1.42
N ARG A 15 2.34 -9.57 -0.48
CA ARG A 15 1.35 -8.51 -0.56
C ARG A 15 1.48 -7.79 -1.90
N ILE A 16 0.33 -7.64 -2.54
CA ILE A 16 0.14 -6.72 -3.65
C ILE A 16 0.61 -5.34 -3.17
N ARG A 17 1.73 -4.87 -3.73
CA ARG A 17 2.29 -3.54 -3.48
C ARG A 17 2.19 -2.74 -4.76
N LEU A 18 1.70 -1.52 -4.64
CA LEU A 18 1.74 -0.57 -5.74
C LEU A 18 3.21 -0.32 -6.12
N PRO A 19 3.56 -0.30 -7.41
CA PRO A 19 4.87 0.12 -7.85
C PRO A 19 5.17 1.52 -7.31
N PHE A 20 6.34 1.70 -6.70
CA PHE A 20 6.72 2.97 -6.07
C PHE A 20 6.55 4.17 -7.01
N GLY A 21 6.96 4.03 -8.28
CA GLY A 21 6.82 5.08 -9.27
C GLY A 21 5.37 5.48 -9.54
N PHE A 22 4.45 4.50 -9.56
CA PHE A 22 3.03 4.76 -9.72
C PHE A 22 2.45 5.48 -8.48
N ALA A 23 2.72 4.93 -7.28
CA ALA A 23 2.30 5.51 -6.01
C ALA A 23 2.75 6.97 -5.87
N LYS A 24 4.04 7.24 -6.13
CA LYS A 24 4.63 8.58 -6.06
C LYS A 24 4.04 9.53 -7.11
N ARG A 25 3.93 9.09 -8.37
CA ARG A 25 3.46 9.95 -9.47
C ARG A 25 2.00 10.34 -9.33
N HIS A 26 1.18 9.43 -8.82
CA HIS A 26 -0.26 9.63 -8.70
C HIS A 26 -0.72 10.03 -7.29
N GLY A 27 0.20 10.14 -6.33
CA GLY A 27 -0.12 10.59 -4.97
C GLY A 27 -1.01 9.62 -4.21
N VAL A 28 -0.75 8.32 -4.37
CA VAL A 28 -1.56 7.24 -3.75
C VAL A 28 -0.69 6.32 -2.91
N LEU A 29 -1.24 5.82 -1.80
CA LEU A 29 -0.59 4.85 -0.93
C LEU A 29 -1.60 3.78 -0.51
N LEU A 30 -1.29 2.51 -0.83
CA LEU A 30 -2.10 1.37 -0.42
C LEU A 30 -1.50 0.72 0.82
N GLN A 31 -2.31 0.55 1.84
CA GLN A 31 -1.93 -0.09 3.10
C GLN A 31 -2.93 -1.19 3.45
N GLN A 32 -2.41 -2.35 3.84
CA GLN A 32 -3.24 -3.37 4.46
C GLN A 32 -3.48 -3.01 5.94
N GLN A 33 -4.73 -3.04 6.35
CA GLN A 33 -5.17 -2.97 7.74
C GLN A 33 -5.72 -4.33 8.20
N ASP A 34 -6.07 -4.45 9.49
CA ASP A 34 -6.56 -5.71 10.08
C ASP A 34 -7.80 -6.28 9.38
N HIS A 35 -8.66 -5.40 8.82
CA HIS A 35 -9.95 -5.79 8.22
C HIS A 35 -10.08 -5.41 6.74
N GLY A 36 -8.96 -5.24 6.02
CA GLY A 36 -8.99 -4.99 4.58
C GLY A 36 -7.93 -4.01 4.12
N TRP A 37 -8.27 -3.26 3.08
CA TRP A 37 -7.36 -2.35 2.38
C TRP A 37 -7.78 -0.90 2.56
N GLN A 38 -6.82 -0.03 2.88
CA GLN A 38 -6.97 1.41 2.92
C GLN A 38 -6.13 2.04 1.82
N LEU A 39 -6.74 2.90 1.01
CA LEU A 39 -6.08 3.70 -0.01
C LEU A 39 -6.05 5.15 0.45
N TYR A 40 -4.88 5.65 0.83
CA TYR A 40 -4.68 7.08 1.04
C TYR A 40 -4.44 7.77 -0.29
N ILE A 41 -5.11 8.90 -0.52
CA ILE A 41 -4.96 9.70 -1.73
C ILE A 41 -4.66 11.17 -1.40
N HIS A 42 -3.90 11.82 -2.27
CA HIS A 42 -3.84 13.29 -2.25
C HIS A 42 -5.16 13.87 -2.78
N THR A 43 -5.54 15.07 -2.35
CA THR A 43 -6.79 15.74 -2.80
C THR A 43 -6.83 15.98 -4.31
N ALA A 44 -5.66 16.16 -4.92
CA ALA A 44 -5.48 16.34 -6.36
C ALA A 44 -5.38 15.02 -7.15
N THR A 45 -5.59 13.87 -6.51
CA THR A 45 -5.49 12.56 -7.16
C THR A 45 -6.57 12.42 -8.23
N ALA A 46 -6.16 12.12 -9.46
CA ALA A 46 -7.10 11.89 -10.55
C ALA A 46 -7.94 10.61 -10.28
N PRO A 47 -9.26 10.61 -10.54
CA PRO A 47 -10.12 9.44 -10.36
C PRO A 47 -9.64 8.19 -11.11
N ALA A 48 -9.00 8.38 -12.27
CA ALA A 48 -8.42 7.30 -13.05
C ALA A 48 -7.32 6.52 -12.29
N ALA A 49 -6.55 7.19 -11.42
CA ALA A 49 -5.54 6.53 -10.60
C ALA A 49 -6.18 5.61 -9.56
N VAL A 50 -7.30 6.02 -8.94
CA VAL A 50 -8.06 5.20 -8.01
C VAL A 50 -8.63 3.96 -8.70
N LEU A 51 -9.15 4.12 -9.92
CA LEU A 51 -9.64 2.99 -10.72
C LEU A 51 -8.52 2.01 -11.06
N GLU A 52 -7.33 2.51 -11.37
CA GLU A 52 -6.18 1.65 -11.67
C GLU A 52 -5.70 0.89 -10.42
N VAL A 53 -5.69 1.54 -9.25
CA VAL A 53 -5.45 0.83 -7.97
C VAL A 53 -6.46 -0.29 -7.77
N ARG A 54 -7.74 -0.05 -8.08
CA ARG A 54 -8.79 -1.09 -8.00
C ARG A 54 -8.55 -2.24 -8.95
N ARG A 55 -8.14 -1.96 -10.19
CA ARG A 55 -7.81 -2.99 -11.18
C ARG A 55 -6.61 -3.83 -10.74
N MET A 56 -5.57 -3.19 -10.18
CA MET A 56 -4.35 -3.84 -9.73
C MET A 56 -4.56 -4.68 -8.47
N LEU A 57 -5.38 -4.19 -7.54
CA LEU A 57 -5.64 -4.85 -6.28
C LEU A 57 -6.62 -6.02 -6.41
N ALA A 58 -7.63 -5.89 -7.28
CA ALA A 58 -8.70 -6.87 -7.46
C ALA A 58 -9.50 -7.22 -6.18
N GLU A 59 -9.38 -6.40 -5.13
CA GLU A 59 -10.09 -6.51 -3.86
C GLU A 59 -10.71 -5.16 -3.49
N PRO A 60 -11.78 -5.15 -2.67
CA PRO A 60 -12.34 -3.90 -2.15
C PRO A 60 -11.35 -3.19 -1.21
N PHE A 61 -11.39 -1.86 -1.23
CA PHE A 61 -10.65 -1.00 -0.31
C PHE A 61 -11.50 0.21 0.08
N GLN A 62 -11.11 0.89 1.15
CA GLN A 62 -11.66 2.18 1.57
C GLN A 62 -10.71 3.32 1.19
N ILE A 63 -11.22 4.53 0.98
CA ILE A 63 -10.44 5.74 0.66
C ILE A 63 -10.55 6.72 1.81
#